data_AF-S8C4E9-F1
#
_entry.id   AF-S8C4E9-F1
#
_cell.length_a   1.000
_cell.length_b   1.000
_cell.length_c   1.000
_cell.angle_alpha   90.00
_cell.angle_beta   90.00
_cell.angle_gamma   90.00
#
_symmetry.space_group_name_H-M   'P 1'
#
loop_
_entity.id
_entity.type
_entity.pdbx_description
1 polymer ?
#
loop_
_entity_poly.entity_id
_entity_poly.type
_entity_poly.pdbx_seq_one_letter_code
_entity_poly.pdbx_strand_id
1 'polypeptide(L)'
;IFQIRKARSTGKPTRSSGSANFEFLYSMLLIHGDYELILDGIHENMLQLQYVDPVMRKTLQCVDNLVVSDMIHRYVMRTRNMYLQVYQPPIALMIRGLIARPDKNDIQWPKSFQRYRTALAGRMDSLKTWHITIPPYVGRHLSTKSFIENTVSLLL
;
A
#
# COMPACT_ATOMS: atom_id res chain seq x y z
N ILE A 1 25.49 -15.22 -18.53
CA ILE A 1 26.45 -14.46 -17.68
C ILE A 1 26.64 -13.09 -18.34
N PHE A 2 25.79 -12.11 -18.00
CA PHE A 2 25.82 -10.78 -18.63
C PHE A 2 26.66 -9.82 -17.78
N GLN A 3 27.77 -9.34 -18.33
CA GLN A 3 28.62 -8.34 -17.70
C GLN A 3 28.07 -6.93 -17.95
N ILE A 4 27.70 -6.23 -16.88
CA ILE A 4 27.36 -4.81 -16.89
C ILE A 4 28.66 -4.00 -16.98
N ARG A 5 28.92 -3.38 -18.13
CA ARG A 5 30.02 -2.42 -18.29
C ARG A 5 29.64 -1.09 -17.62
N LYS A 6 30.34 -0.79 -16.52
CA LYS A 6 30.27 0.49 -15.79
C LYS A 6 30.96 1.58 -16.62
N ALA A 7 30.18 2.47 -17.24
CA ALA A 7 30.71 3.70 -17.84
C ALA A 7 30.86 4.77 -16.75
N ARG A 8 32.11 5.19 -16.48
CA ARG A 8 32.41 6.43 -15.74
C ARG A 8 32.02 7.61 -16.62
N SER A 9 31.12 8.48 -16.16
CA SER A 9 30.90 9.80 -16.76
C SER A 9 31.20 10.89 -15.74
N THR A 10 32.27 11.63 -15.99
CA THR A 10 32.63 12.89 -15.36
C THR A 10 31.95 14.02 -16.12
N GLY A 11 30.93 14.63 -15.52
CA GLY A 11 30.28 15.83 -16.03
C GLY A 11 29.25 16.33 -15.03
N LYS A 12 29.43 17.56 -14.53
CA LYS A 12 28.53 18.21 -13.56
C LYS A 12 27.10 18.27 -14.13
N PRO A 13 26.05 17.80 -13.43
CA PRO A 13 24.68 17.96 -13.91
C PRO A 13 24.08 19.28 -13.40
N THR A 14 24.08 20.27 -14.28
CA THR A 14 23.33 21.53 -14.18
C THR A 14 21.84 21.24 -14.43
N ARG A 15 21.01 21.32 -13.38
CA ARG A 15 19.52 21.49 -13.37
C ARG A 15 18.61 20.60 -14.26
N SER A 16 19.11 19.67 -15.08
CA SER A 16 18.33 18.70 -15.88
C SER A 16 18.10 17.35 -15.19
N SER A 17 18.64 17.17 -13.97
CA SER A 17 18.67 15.88 -13.27
C SER A 17 17.29 15.36 -12.82
N GLY A 18 16.27 16.21 -12.73
CA GLY A 18 14.96 15.84 -12.19
C GLY A 18 14.14 14.93 -13.13
N SER A 19 14.04 15.29 -14.42
CA SER A 19 13.21 14.53 -15.37
C SER A 19 13.88 13.22 -15.80
N ALA A 20 15.20 13.22 -15.99
CA ALA A 20 15.95 12.00 -16.31
C ALA A 20 15.84 10.94 -15.20
N ASN A 21 15.85 11.37 -13.93
CA ASN A 21 15.64 10.48 -12.80
C ASN A 21 14.19 9.96 -12.73
N PHE A 22 13.22 10.77 -13.13
CA PHE A 22 11.82 10.35 -13.22
C PHE A 22 11.63 9.29 -14.31
N GLU A 23 12.12 9.52 -15.52
CA GLU A 23 12.04 8.55 -16.63
C GLU A 23 12.75 7.24 -16.31
N PHE A 24 13.92 7.32 -15.67
CA PHE A 24 14.66 6.14 -15.22
C PHE A 24 13.87 5.34 -14.17
N LEU A 25 13.31 5.99 -13.15
CA LEU A 25 12.53 5.28 -12.13
C LEU A 25 11.20 4.77 -12.68
N TYR A 26 10.57 5.52 -13.57
CA TYR A 26 9.35 5.11 -14.23
C TYR A 26 9.55 3.86 -15.08
N SER A 27 10.61 3.82 -15.90
CA SER A 27 10.97 2.63 -16.68
C SER A 27 11.35 1.44 -15.78
N MET A 28 12.08 1.68 -14.69
CA MET A 28 12.41 0.64 -13.71
C MET A 28 11.15 0.06 -13.04
N LEU A 29 10.20 0.90 -12.64
CA LEU A 29 8.93 0.47 -12.06
C LEU A 29 8.11 -0.33 -13.06
N LEU A 30 8.05 0.11 -14.31
CA LEU A 30 7.35 -0.60 -15.39
C LEU A 30 7.90 -2.00 -15.62
N ILE A 31 9.22 -2.16 -15.56
CA ILE A 31 9.89 -3.47 -15.74
C ILE A 31 9.61 -4.39 -14.56
N HIS A 32 9.59 -3.86 -13.33
CA HIS A 32 9.36 -4.67 -12.13
C HIS A 32 7.94 -5.18 -12.00
N GLY A 33 6.93 -4.37 -12.33
CA GLY A 33 5.51 -4.78 -12.26
C GLY A 33 4.95 -4.97 -10.84
N ASP A 34 5.78 -4.95 -9.80
CA ASP A 34 5.39 -5.14 -8.39
C ASP A 34 4.82 -3.85 -7.75
N TYR A 35 3.81 -3.24 -8.38
CA TYR A 35 3.27 -1.95 -7.93
C TYR A 35 2.58 -2.05 -6.57
N GLU A 36 1.89 -3.15 -6.31
CA GLU A 36 1.19 -3.40 -5.04
C GLU A 36 2.16 -3.36 -3.87
N LEU A 37 3.28 -4.07 -3.98
CA LEU A 37 4.29 -4.15 -2.94
C LEU A 37 4.90 -2.78 -2.65
N ILE A 38 5.11 -1.96 -3.68
CA ILE A 38 5.71 -0.63 -3.56
C ILE A 38 4.73 0.31 -2.85
N LEU A 39 3.46 0.29 -3.23
CA LEU A 39 2.42 1.13 -2.63
C LEU A 39 2.11 0.70 -1.18
N ASP A 40 2.11 -0.60 -0.89
CA ASP A 40 2.03 -1.13 0.48
C ASP A 40 3.22 -0.67 1.33
N GLY A 41 4.43 -0.73 0.75
CA GLY A 41 5.64 -0.21 1.37
C GLY A 41 5.54 1.28 1.67
N ILE A 42 5.03 2.08 0.74
CA ILE A 42 4.80 3.52 0.94
C ILE A 42 3.78 3.75 2.06
N HIS A 43 2.65 3.04 2.04
CA HIS A 43 1.59 3.17 3.04
C HIS A 43 2.10 2.87 4.46
N GLU A 44 2.89 1.81 4.65
CA GLU A 44 3.43 1.45 5.97
C GLU A 44 4.53 2.39 6.48
N ASN A 45 5.35 2.92 5.58
CA ASN A 45 6.53 3.71 5.95
C ASN A 45 6.31 5.22 5.91
N MET A 46 5.25 5.71 5.27
CA MET A 46 5.02 7.14 5.06
C MET A 46 5.14 7.98 6.34
N LEU A 47 4.53 7.52 7.43
CA LEU A 47 4.55 8.24 8.71
C LEU A 47 5.88 8.09 9.48
N GLN A 48 6.66 7.07 9.15
CA GLN A 48 7.99 6.86 9.75
C GLN A 48 9.04 7.77 9.10
N LEU A 49 8.75 8.32 7.92
CA LEU A 49 9.63 9.25 7.25
C LEU A 49 9.63 10.60 7.99
N GLN A 50 10.81 11.09 8.36
CA GLN A 50 10.94 12.40 9.01
C GLN A 50 10.82 13.54 7.99
N TYR A 51 9.63 13.82 7.46
CA TYR A 51 9.39 14.98 6.59
C TYR A 51 8.74 16.15 7.33
N VAL A 52 9.18 17.37 7.02
CA VAL A 52 8.64 18.60 7.60
C VAL A 52 7.35 18.95 6.88
N ASP A 53 6.24 18.82 7.61
CA ASP A 53 4.90 19.20 7.18
C ASP A 53 4.04 19.63 8.38
N PRO A 54 4.23 20.86 8.90
CA PRO A 54 3.56 21.31 10.12
C PRO A 54 2.03 21.44 9.99
N VAL A 55 1.53 21.52 8.75
CA VAL A 55 0.08 21.63 8.45
C VAL A 55 -0.46 20.31 7.86
N MET A 56 0.37 19.26 7.77
CA MET A 56 0.03 17.95 7.21
C MET A 56 -0.54 18.01 5.77
N ARG A 57 -0.22 19.06 5.00
CA ARG A 57 -0.77 19.24 3.64
C ARG A 57 -0.20 18.22 2.67
N LYS A 58 1.09 17.91 2.77
CA LYS A 58 1.74 16.87 1.97
C LYS A 58 1.24 15.50 2.42
N THR A 59 1.07 15.28 3.72
CA THR A 59 0.48 14.04 4.24
C THR A 59 -0.89 13.80 3.63
N LEU A 60 -1.76 14.81 3.63
CA LEU A 60 -3.09 14.72 3.03
C LEU A 60 -3.02 14.36 1.55
N GLN A 61 -2.19 15.06 0.77
CA GLN A 61 -2.00 14.76 -0.65
C GLN A 61 -1.48 13.33 -0.88
N CYS A 62 -0.64 12.81 0.00
CA CYS A 62 -0.13 11.44 -0.14
C CYS A 62 -1.20 10.40 0.19
N VAL A 63 -2.00 10.64 1.22
CA VAL A 63 -3.16 9.79 1.54
C VAL A 63 -4.18 9.82 0.41
N ASP A 64 -4.51 10.99 -0.16
CA ASP A 64 -5.42 11.10 -1.29
C ASP A 64 -4.93 10.29 -2.50
N ASN A 65 -3.64 10.37 -2.81
CA ASN A 65 -3.02 9.58 -3.88
C ASN A 65 -3.05 8.07 -3.58
N LEU A 66 -2.84 7.66 -2.33
CA LEU A 66 -2.98 6.25 -1.91
C LEU A 66 -4.43 5.77 -2.03
N VAL A 67 -5.43 6.61 -1.71
CA VAL A 67 -6.85 6.27 -1.88
C VAL A 67 -7.19 6.08 -3.36
N VAL A 68 -6.73 6.97 -4.22
CA VAL A 68 -6.90 6.84 -5.68
C VAL A 68 -6.26 5.56 -6.19
N SER A 69 -5.03 5.26 -5.74
CA SER A 69 -4.32 4.02 -6.07
C SER A 69 -5.12 2.77 -5.66
N ASP A 70 -5.65 2.73 -4.44
CA ASP A 70 -6.44 1.60 -3.93
C ASP A 70 -7.78 1.46 -4.68
N MET A 71 -8.44 2.57 -5.03
CA MET A 71 -9.64 2.53 -5.87
C MET A 71 -9.37 1.95 -7.26
N ILE A 72 -8.28 2.38 -7.91
CA ILE A 72 -7.86 1.85 -9.21
C ILE A 72 -7.52 0.36 -9.07
N HIS A 73 -6.77 -0.03 -8.05
CA HIS A 73 -6.41 -1.41 -7.81
C HIS A 73 -7.64 -2.30 -7.57
N ARG A 74 -8.58 -1.88 -6.73
CA ARG A 74 -9.86 -2.59 -6.52
C ARG A 74 -10.67 -2.71 -7.80
N TYR A 75 -10.70 -1.67 -8.62
CA TYR A 75 -11.37 -1.68 -9.92
C TYR A 75 -10.71 -2.66 -10.90
N VAL A 76 -9.36 -2.67 -10.97
CA VAL A 76 -8.58 -3.61 -11.78
C VAL A 76 -8.88 -5.05 -11.36
N MET A 77 -8.84 -5.35 -10.06
CA MET A 77 -9.10 -6.70 -9.56
C MET A 77 -10.54 -7.15 -9.82
N ARG A 78 -11.51 -6.23 -9.76
CA ARG A 78 -12.91 -6.51 -10.07
C ARG A 78 -13.15 -6.78 -11.55
N THR A 79 -12.54 -5.99 -12.44
CA THR A 79 -12.75 -6.07 -13.89
C THR A 79 -11.77 -7.01 -14.60
N ARG A 80 -10.73 -7.47 -13.89
CA ARG A 80 -9.57 -8.22 -14.40
C ARG A 80 -8.83 -7.51 -15.55
N ASN A 81 -9.03 -6.21 -15.73
CA ASN A 81 -8.36 -5.46 -16.78
C ASN A 81 -6.98 -4.99 -16.29
N MET A 82 -5.96 -5.81 -16.55
CA MET A 82 -4.59 -5.57 -16.07
C MET A 82 -3.90 -4.40 -16.77
N TYR A 83 -4.39 -3.96 -17.93
CA TYR A 83 -3.80 -2.81 -18.66
C TYR A 83 -3.89 -1.50 -17.85
N LEU A 84 -4.88 -1.38 -16.95
CA LEU A 84 -5.02 -0.21 -16.08
C LEU A 84 -3.95 -0.15 -14.97
N GLN A 85 -3.13 -1.19 -14.76
CA GLN A 85 -2.04 -1.12 -13.78
C GLN A 85 -0.96 -0.10 -14.17
N VAL A 86 -0.88 0.31 -15.44
CA VAL A 86 0.05 1.35 -15.93
C VAL A 86 -0.12 2.69 -15.20
N TYR A 87 -1.29 2.95 -14.61
CA TYR A 87 -1.54 4.17 -13.83
C TYR A 87 -0.97 4.15 -12.41
N GLN A 88 -0.55 2.99 -11.89
CA GLN A 88 0.05 2.88 -10.56
C GLN A 88 1.45 3.50 -10.43
N PRO A 89 2.41 3.24 -11.34
CA PRO A 89 3.76 3.81 -11.24
C PRO A 89 3.81 5.36 -11.16
N PRO A 90 3.02 6.13 -11.94
CA PRO A 90 2.97 7.58 -11.80
C PRO A 90 2.54 8.04 -10.40
N ILE A 91 1.57 7.35 -9.77
CA ILE A 91 1.07 7.68 -8.43
C ILE A 91 2.19 7.46 -7.39
N ALA A 92 2.88 6.32 -7.46
CA ALA A 92 4.00 6.03 -6.57
C ALA A 92 5.14 7.06 -6.71
N LEU A 93 5.45 7.50 -7.94
CA LEU A 93 6.46 8.53 -8.19
C LEU A 93 6.03 9.91 -7.68
N MET A 94 4.74 10.24 -7.77
CA MET A 94 4.20 11.48 -7.22
C MET A 94 4.34 11.52 -5.70
N ILE A 95 3.98 10.43 -5.01
CA ILE A 95 4.13 10.31 -3.55
C ILE A 95 5.62 10.41 -3.17
N ARG A 96 6.51 9.76 -3.91
CA ARG A 96 7.96 9.92 -3.73
C ARG A 96 8.37 11.38 -3.84
N GLY A 97 7.90 12.12 -4.83
CA GLY A 97 8.21 13.55 -4.97
C GLY A 97 7.76 14.41 -3.78
N LEU A 98 6.70 14.01 -3.08
CA LEU A 98 6.16 14.73 -1.94
C LEU A 98 6.91 14.45 -0.62
N ILE A 99 7.29 13.19 -0.39
CA ILE A 99 7.78 12.71 0.92
C ILE A 99 9.27 12.36 0.93
N ALA A 100 9.86 12.03 -0.22
CA ALA A 100 11.21 11.47 -0.25
C ALA A 100 12.25 12.45 0.28
N ARG A 101 12.96 12.00 1.31
CA ARG A 101 14.22 12.58 1.76
C ARG A 101 15.35 11.59 1.55
N PRO A 102 16.58 12.08 1.30
CA PRO A 102 17.76 11.23 1.20
C PRO A 102 18.24 10.70 2.56
N ASP A 103 17.64 11.14 3.68
CA ASP A 103 18.02 10.69 5.01
C ASP A 103 17.69 9.22 5.22
N LYS A 104 18.59 8.51 5.92
CA LYS A 104 18.45 7.11 6.26
C LYS A 104 17.34 6.94 7.30
N ASN A 105 16.12 6.76 6.82
CA ASN A 105 15.04 6.23 7.63
C ASN A 105 15.08 4.70 7.51
N ASP A 106 14.87 4.00 8.62
CA ASP A 106 14.80 2.55 8.65
C ASP A 106 13.52 2.09 7.95
N ILE A 107 13.58 1.92 6.62
CA ILE A 107 12.46 1.45 5.82
C ILE A 107 12.15 0.00 6.22
N GLN A 108 10.94 -0.21 6.71
CA GLN A 108 10.44 -1.54 7.05
C GLN A 108 9.81 -2.19 5.83
N TRP A 109 10.04 -3.50 5.69
CA TRP A 109 9.37 -4.28 4.65
C TRP A 109 7.86 -4.35 4.92
N PRO A 110 7.00 -4.17 3.89
CA PRO A 110 5.55 -4.21 4.08
C PRO A 110 5.09 -5.57 4.59
N LYS A 111 4.52 -5.58 5.79
CA LYS A 111 4.00 -6.78 6.47
C LYS A 111 2.58 -6.59 6.99
N SER A 112 2.06 -5.36 6.97
CA SER A 112 0.75 -5.01 7.51
C SER A 112 -0.37 -5.78 6.80
N PHE A 113 -0.32 -5.90 5.47
CA PHE A 113 -1.34 -6.61 4.72
C PHE A 113 -1.39 -8.10 5.08
N GLN A 114 -0.22 -8.75 5.13
CA GLN A 114 -0.15 -10.16 5.52
C GLN A 114 -0.57 -10.38 6.98
N ARG A 115 -0.14 -9.51 7.90
CA ARG A 115 -0.55 -9.54 9.31
C ARG A 115 -2.06 -9.33 9.48
N TYR A 116 -2.64 -8.41 8.72
CA TYR A 116 -4.08 -8.16 8.72
C TYR A 116 -4.83 -9.40 8.28
N ARG A 117 -4.42 -10.04 7.18
CA ARG A 117 -5.05 -11.26 6.67
C ARG A 117 -4.98 -12.41 7.66
N THR A 118 -3.83 -12.64 8.28
CA THR A 118 -3.68 -13.73 9.27
C THR A 118 -4.49 -13.45 10.53
N ALA A 119 -4.48 -12.21 11.03
CA ALA A 119 -5.27 -11.81 12.19
C ALA A 119 -6.78 -11.92 11.92
N LEU A 120 -7.24 -11.46 10.75
CA LEU A 120 -8.65 -11.56 10.36
C LEU A 120 -9.08 -13.02 10.21
N ALA A 121 -8.27 -13.87 9.59
CA ALA A 121 -8.56 -15.30 9.47
C ALA A 121 -8.71 -15.95 10.85
N GLY A 122 -7.76 -15.71 11.76
CA GLY A 122 -7.83 -16.23 13.13
C GLY A 122 -9.06 -15.75 13.92
N ARG A 123 -9.41 -14.47 13.79
CA ARG A 123 -10.64 -13.91 14.39
C ARG A 123 -11.90 -14.53 13.79
N MET A 124 -11.95 -14.69 12.47
CA MET A 124 -13.09 -15.29 11.78
C MET A 124 -13.28 -16.76 12.16
N ASP A 125 -12.19 -17.52 12.32
CA ASP A 125 -12.25 -18.92 12.73
C ASP A 125 -12.72 -19.04 14.19
N SER A 126 -12.28 -18.13 15.07
CA SER A 126 -12.80 -18.03 16.43
C SER A 126 -14.31 -17.73 16.44
N LEU A 127 -14.77 -16.79 15.61
CA LEU A 127 -16.20 -16.50 15.50
C LEU A 127 -17.01 -17.68 14.95
N LYS A 128 -16.46 -18.44 13.99
CA LYS A 128 -17.12 -19.64 13.45
C LYS A 128 -17.23 -20.73 14.50
N THR A 129 -16.18 -20.99 15.29
CA THR A 129 -16.25 -22.00 16.36
C THR A 129 -17.27 -21.60 17.42
N TRP A 130 -17.30 -20.32 17.82
CA TRP A 130 -18.32 -19.79 18.73
C TRP A 130 -19.73 -19.94 18.15
N HIS A 131 -19.92 -19.60 16.87
CA HIS A 131 -21.21 -19.75 16.21
C HIS A 131 -21.69 -21.21 16.17
N ILE A 132 -20.78 -22.19 15.99
CA ILE A 132 -21.12 -23.61 16.02
C ILE A 132 -21.55 -24.06 17.43
N THR A 133 -21.00 -23.45 18.50
CA THR A 133 -21.41 -23.75 19.88
C THR A 133 -22.77 -23.16 20.25
N ILE A 134 -23.28 -22.16 19.52
CA ILE A 134 -24.60 -21.59 19.77
C ILE A 134 -25.67 -22.61 19.35
N PRO A 135 -26.63 -22.95 20.23
CA PRO A 135 -27.71 -23.87 19.88
C PRO A 135 -28.48 -23.39 18.64
N PRO A 136 -28.87 -24.28 17.71
CA PRO A 136 -29.43 -23.91 16.42
C PRO A 136 -30.76 -23.16 16.51
N TYR A 137 -31.47 -23.25 17.63
CA TYR A 137 -32.69 -22.48 17.88
C TYR A 137 -32.42 -21.01 18.23
N VAL A 138 -31.25 -20.67 18.76
CA VAL A 138 -30.80 -19.29 18.98
C VAL A 138 -30.14 -18.75 17.70
N GLY A 139 -29.31 -19.56 17.04
CA GLY A 139 -28.53 -19.14 15.86
C GLY A 139 -29.38 -18.76 14.65
N ARG A 140 -30.55 -19.36 14.44
CA ARG A 140 -31.45 -19.04 13.30
C ARG A 140 -31.98 -17.61 13.30
N HIS A 141 -32.00 -16.95 14.46
CA HIS A 141 -32.44 -15.56 14.59
C HIS A 141 -31.27 -14.56 14.56
N LEU A 142 -30.03 -15.05 14.51
CA LEU A 142 -28.82 -14.23 14.47
C LEU A 142 -28.33 -14.11 13.01
N SER A 143 -28.46 -12.92 12.43
CA SER A 143 -27.72 -12.58 11.23
C SER A 143 -26.25 -12.43 11.60
N THR A 144 -25.33 -12.93 10.78
CA THR A 144 -23.88 -12.77 11.00
C THR A 144 -23.49 -11.30 11.12
N LYS A 145 -24.19 -10.39 10.43
CA LYS A 145 -23.98 -8.93 10.55
C LYS A 145 -24.42 -8.39 11.92
N SER A 146 -25.62 -8.76 12.39
CA SER A 146 -26.15 -8.25 13.67
C SER A 146 -25.44 -8.86 14.88
N PHE A 147 -24.98 -10.11 14.78
CA PHE A 147 -24.19 -10.73 15.84
C PHE A 147 -22.84 -10.01 16.04
N ILE A 148 -22.14 -9.71 14.95
CA ILE A 148 -20.86 -8.99 15.02
C ILE A 148 -21.06 -7.58 15.58
N GLU A 149 -22.08 -6.85 15.10
CA GLU A 149 -22.38 -5.50 15.59
C GLU A 149 -22.70 -5.50 17.09
N ASN A 150 -23.54 -6.43 17.56
CA ASN A 150 -23.94 -6.51 18.97
C ASN A 150 -22.80 -7.01 19.88
N THR A 151 -22.00 -7.99 19.44
CA THR A 151 -20.91 -8.54 20.27
C THR A 151 -19.70 -7.62 20.33
N VAL A 152 -19.34 -6.98 19.21
CA VAL A 152 -18.24 -6.00 19.18
C VAL A 152 -18.62 -4.75 19.96
N SER A 153 -19.87 -4.29 19.92
CA SER A 153 -20.34 -3.15 20.73
C SER A 153 -20.27 -3.40 22.24
N LEU A 154 -20.29 -4.67 22.67
CA LEU A 154 -20.28 -5.06 24.09
C LEU A 154 -18.86 -5.31 24.63
N LEU A 155 -17.88 -5.47 23.73
CA LEU A 155 -16.48 -5.77 24.03
C LEU A 155 -15.54 -4.57 23.87
N LEU A 156 -16.04 -3.45 23.34
CA LEU A 156 -15.35 -2.18 23.15
C LEU A 156 -15.88 -1.16 24.18
#